data_AF-A0A556UDC3-F1
#
_entry.id   AF-A0A556UDC3-F1
#
_cell.length_a   1.000
_cell.length_b   1.000
_cell.length_c   1.000
_cell.angle_alpha   90.00
_cell.angle_beta   90.00
_cell.angle_gamma   90.00
#
_symmetry.space_group_name_H-M   'P 1'
#
loop_
_entity.id
_entity.type
_entity.pdbx_description
1 polymer ?
#
loop_
_entity_poly.entity_id
_entity_poly.type
_entity_poly.pdbx_seq_one_letter_code
_entity_poly.pdbx_strand_id
1 'polypeptide(L)'
;MIILILIIAAISFIYFNVIPGKFHTPLAWISLIITTLSIVGIVAHDYNHYGMKEKTVTVTKPLASSVNKQLPILLYQPLGNGTEKVYLYKNYDGEKKPKAISTEKMSANVIKSKKPTMTIKTTTYVYKNTFSSLMFGIFKHNNELKSRQYTFKVPNSWHVLSVKQAKNLQKEMAKKQALLKKQMLLQKKLQQK
;
A
#
# COMPACT_ATOMS: atom_id res chain seq x y z
N MET A 1 -21.89 18.54 1.19
CA MET A 1 -23.20 19.10 1.59
C MET A 1 -23.26 19.44 3.08
N ILE A 2 -22.59 18.67 3.95
CA ILE A 2 -22.63 18.87 5.40
C ILE A 2 -22.13 20.25 5.87
N ILE A 3 -21.10 20.83 5.22
CA ILE A 3 -20.62 22.18 5.54
C ILE A 3 -21.70 23.25 5.27
N LEU A 4 -22.46 23.09 4.19
CA LEU A 4 -23.56 24.00 3.88
C LEU A 4 -24.70 23.88 4.91
N ILE A 5 -25.04 22.66 5.33
CA ILE A 5 -26.01 22.42 6.40
C ILE A 5 -25.55 23.08 7.70
N LEU A 6 -24.27 22.95 8.06
CA LEU A 6 -23.69 23.58 9.24
C LEU A 6 -23.85 25.12 9.19
N ILE A 7 -23.50 25.74 8.07
CA ILE A 7 -23.61 27.21 7.91
C ILE A 7 -25.07 27.66 8.06
N ILE A 8 -26.00 27.00 7.36
CA ILE A 8 -27.43 27.37 7.41
C ILE A 8 -27.99 27.16 8.82
N ALA A 9 -27.65 26.05 9.48
CA ALA A 9 -28.11 25.76 10.83
C ALA A 9 -27.55 26.75 11.86
N ALA A 10 -26.27 27.15 11.73
CA ALA A 10 -25.66 28.15 12.60
C ALA A 10 -26.31 29.53 12.43
N ILE A 11 -26.55 29.97 11.18
CA ILE A 11 -27.26 31.23 10.91
C ILE A 11 -28.69 31.17 11.43
N SER A 12 -29.39 30.06 11.22
CA SER A 12 -30.75 29.85 11.71
C SER A 12 -30.82 29.89 13.24
N PHE A 13 -29.84 29.30 13.91
CA PHE A 13 -29.73 29.35 15.37
C PHE A 13 -29.62 30.79 15.86
N ILE A 14 -28.74 31.59 15.26
CA ILE A 14 -28.58 33.02 15.60
C ILE A 14 -29.90 33.77 15.34
N TYR A 15 -30.50 33.58 14.15
CA TYR A 15 -31.73 34.25 13.75
C TYR A 15 -32.88 33.99 14.72
N PHE A 16 -33.17 32.72 15.04
CA PHE A 16 -34.27 32.34 15.92
C PHE A 16 -34.00 32.63 17.41
N ASN A 17 -32.74 32.81 17.80
CA ASN A 17 -32.40 33.23 19.17
C ASN A 17 -32.55 34.76 19.35
N VAL A 18 -32.34 35.56 18.29
CA VAL A 18 -32.41 37.02 18.36
C VAL A 18 -33.81 37.56 18.10
N ILE A 19 -34.57 36.99 17.15
CA ILE A 19 -35.86 37.54 16.74
C ILE A 19 -37.02 36.83 17.48
N PRO A 20 -37.79 37.56 18.31
CA PRO A 20 -38.91 36.97 19.04
C PRO A 20 -40.09 36.69 18.10
N GLY A 21 -40.72 35.52 18.28
CA GLY A 21 -41.89 35.11 17.48
C GLY A 21 -42.54 33.83 18.01
N LYS A 22 -43.72 33.47 17.49
CA LYS A 22 -44.30 32.15 17.82
C LYS A 22 -43.37 31.07 17.26
N PHE A 23 -42.97 30.11 18.09
CA PHE A 23 -42.05 29.00 17.76
C PHE A 23 -40.54 29.32 17.63
N HIS A 24 -40.08 30.53 17.95
CA HIS A 24 -38.65 30.86 17.87
C HIS A 24 -37.76 29.96 18.76
N THR A 25 -38.17 29.69 20.01
CA THR A 25 -37.41 28.85 20.96
C THR A 25 -37.21 27.40 20.50
N PRO A 26 -38.25 26.63 20.10
CA PRO A 26 -38.04 25.26 19.61
C PRO A 26 -37.22 25.23 18.31
N LEU A 27 -37.38 26.20 17.41
CA LEU A 27 -36.58 26.27 16.18
C LEU A 27 -35.10 26.59 16.46
N ALA A 28 -34.82 27.42 17.46
CA ALA A 28 -33.45 27.65 17.93
C ALA A 28 -32.84 26.35 18.47
N TRP A 29 -33.55 25.59 19.32
CA TRP A 29 -33.06 24.30 19.82
C TRP A 29 -32.81 23.29 18.71
N ILE A 30 -33.70 23.17 17.73
CA ILE A 30 -33.51 22.29 16.57
C ILE A 30 -32.26 22.71 15.78
N SER A 31 -32.09 24.01 15.54
CA SER A 31 -30.93 24.55 14.82
C SER A 31 -29.62 24.28 15.56
N LEU A 32 -29.63 24.40 16.90
CA LEU A 32 -28.48 24.07 17.75
C LEU A 32 -28.12 22.58 17.68
N ILE A 33 -29.13 21.71 17.74
CA ILE A 33 -28.94 20.26 17.61
C ILE A 33 -28.34 19.91 16.25
N ILE A 34 -28.88 20.46 15.15
CA ILE A 34 -28.36 20.21 13.80
C ILE A 34 -26.92 20.73 13.65
N THR A 35 -26.62 21.90 14.21
CA THR A 35 -25.27 22.46 14.22
C THR A 35 -24.31 21.52 14.94
N THR A 36 -24.68 21.08 16.14
CA THR A 36 -23.88 20.16 16.97
C THR A 36 -23.65 18.82 16.25
N LEU A 37 -24.71 18.22 15.69
CA LEU A 37 -24.62 16.97 14.94
C LEU A 37 -23.78 17.11 13.68
N SER A 38 -23.80 18.28 13.02
CA SER A 38 -22.97 18.54 11.84
C SER A 38 -21.49 18.59 12.20
N ILE A 39 -21.13 19.28 13.29
CA ILE A 39 -19.74 19.33 13.79
C ILE A 39 -19.26 17.92 14.18
N VAL A 40 -20.04 17.22 14.99
CA VAL A 40 -19.71 15.83 15.40
C VAL A 40 -19.58 14.93 14.18
N GLY A 41 -20.48 15.05 13.20
CA GLY A 41 -20.43 14.29 11.96
C GLY A 41 -19.19 14.58 11.11
N ILE A 42 -18.76 15.84 11.04
CA ILE A 42 -17.52 16.23 10.34
C ILE A 42 -16.30 15.63 11.05
N VAL A 43 -16.18 15.81 12.36
CA VAL A 43 -15.05 15.26 13.14
C VAL A 43 -15.01 13.74 13.03
N ALA A 44 -16.16 13.07 13.18
CA ALA A 44 -16.25 11.63 13.04
C ALA A 44 -15.91 11.14 11.62
N HIS A 45 -16.26 11.91 10.58
CA HIS A 45 -15.88 11.57 9.20
C HIS A 45 -14.38 11.71 8.97
N ASP A 46 -13.81 12.81 9.45
CA ASP A 46 -12.41 13.17 9.19
C ASP A 46 -11.44 12.25 9.93
N TYR A 47 -11.67 12.01 11.23
CA TYR A 47 -10.77 11.19 12.04
C TYR A 47 -11.07 9.68 11.97
N ASN A 48 -12.34 9.30 11.86
CA ASN A 48 -12.76 7.90 12.00
C ASN A 48 -13.36 7.33 10.71
N HIS A 49 -13.29 8.05 9.58
CA HIS A 49 -13.87 7.66 8.30
C HIS A 49 -15.38 7.33 8.40
N TYR A 50 -16.12 8.00 9.30
CA TYR A 50 -17.57 7.80 9.43
C TYR A 50 -18.29 7.99 8.09
N GLY A 51 -19.19 7.08 7.73
CA GLY A 51 -19.86 7.11 6.43
C GLY A 51 -19.07 6.46 5.29
N MET A 52 -17.88 5.94 5.57
CA MET A 52 -17.11 5.12 4.65
C MET A 52 -17.24 3.63 4.98
N LYS A 53 -16.92 2.78 4.00
CA LYS A 53 -16.70 1.35 4.14
C LYS A 53 -15.41 0.97 3.42
N GLU A 54 -14.88 -0.18 3.77
CA GLU A 54 -13.68 -0.70 3.12
C GLU A 54 -14.02 -1.42 1.82
N LYS A 55 -13.31 -1.06 0.76
CA LYS A 55 -13.29 -1.80 -0.49
C LYS A 55 -11.92 -2.41 -0.67
N THR A 56 -11.90 -3.74 -0.74
CA THR A 56 -10.68 -4.51 -0.96
C THR A 56 -10.64 -5.03 -2.40
N VAL A 57 -9.54 -4.77 -3.10
CA VAL A 57 -9.25 -5.35 -4.41
C VAL A 57 -8.00 -6.20 -4.29
N THR A 58 -8.08 -7.43 -4.78
CA THR A 58 -6.97 -8.37 -4.82
C THR A 58 -6.55 -8.60 -6.25
N VAL A 59 -5.27 -8.38 -6.54
CA VAL A 59 -4.68 -8.64 -7.85
C VAL A 59 -3.54 -9.63 -7.67
N THR A 60 -3.57 -10.72 -8.43
CA THR A 60 -2.48 -11.70 -8.49
C THR A 60 -1.71 -11.52 -9.79
N LYS A 61 -0.39 -11.44 -9.67
CA LYS A 61 0.54 -11.32 -10.79
C LYS A 61 1.54 -12.48 -10.77
N PRO A 62 2.03 -12.92 -11.94
CA PRO A 62 3.18 -13.83 -11.99
C PRO A 62 4.39 -13.17 -11.32
N LEU A 63 5.27 -13.99 -10.75
CA LEU A 63 6.50 -13.54 -10.11
C LEU A 63 7.69 -14.24 -10.77
N ALA A 64 8.64 -13.43 -11.23
CA ALA A 64 9.91 -13.86 -11.77
C ALA A 64 11.06 -13.47 -10.84
N SER A 65 12.21 -14.14 -11.00
CA SER A 65 13.40 -13.85 -10.21
C SER A 65 13.83 -12.40 -10.43
N SER A 66 14.14 -11.69 -9.35
CA SER A 66 14.58 -10.30 -9.38
C SER A 66 15.95 -10.13 -10.06
N VAL A 67 16.74 -11.21 -10.15
CA VAL A 67 18.10 -11.22 -10.72
C VAL A 67 18.12 -11.96 -12.07
N ASN A 68 18.07 -13.29 -12.05
CA ASN A 68 18.10 -14.14 -13.24
C ASN A 68 17.34 -15.47 -13.03
N LYS A 69 17.06 -16.21 -14.12
CA LYS A 69 16.33 -17.48 -14.07
C LYS A 69 17.10 -18.61 -13.39
N GLN A 70 18.42 -18.67 -13.60
CA GLN A 70 19.27 -19.78 -13.17
C GLN A 70 19.43 -19.84 -11.66
N LEU A 71 19.37 -18.68 -10.99
CA LEU A 71 19.43 -18.54 -9.55
C LEU A 71 18.23 -17.70 -9.09
N PRO A 72 17.09 -18.34 -8.79
CA PRO A 72 15.87 -17.63 -8.46
C PRO A 72 15.98 -16.92 -7.11
N ILE A 73 15.94 -15.59 -7.14
CA ILE A 73 16.11 -14.73 -5.97
C ILE A 73 14.97 -13.70 -5.96
N LEU A 74 14.33 -13.54 -4.81
CA LEU A 74 13.51 -12.36 -4.49
C LEU A 74 14.37 -11.37 -3.70
N LEU A 75 14.57 -10.18 -4.27
CA LEU A 75 15.37 -9.13 -3.63
C LEU A 75 14.53 -8.29 -2.67
N TYR A 76 15.17 -7.81 -1.61
CA TYR A 76 14.62 -6.75 -0.77
C TYR A 76 15.68 -5.74 -0.33
N GLN A 77 15.23 -4.55 0.02
CA GLN A 77 16.04 -3.51 0.65
C GLN A 77 15.49 -3.26 2.06
N PRO A 78 16.27 -3.48 3.14
CA PRO A 78 15.86 -3.12 4.48
C PRO A 78 15.80 -1.59 4.64
N LEU A 79 14.84 -1.11 5.43
CA LEU A 79 14.68 0.28 5.86
C LEU A 79 14.91 0.41 7.37
N GLY A 80 15.43 1.56 7.82
CA GLY A 80 15.66 1.84 9.23
C GLY A 80 16.48 0.75 9.92
N ASN A 81 15.90 0.14 10.96
CA ASN A 81 16.49 -0.96 11.73
C ASN A 81 16.41 -2.34 11.02
N GLY A 82 15.81 -2.41 9.83
CA GLY A 82 15.74 -3.61 8.99
C GLY A 82 14.51 -4.50 9.17
N THR A 83 13.56 -4.11 10.04
CA THR A 83 12.26 -4.80 10.15
C THR A 83 11.40 -4.55 8.92
N GLU A 84 11.38 -3.30 8.46
CA GLU A 84 10.70 -2.90 7.22
C GLU A 84 11.55 -3.24 5.99
N LYS A 85 10.91 -3.86 5.00
CA LYS A 85 11.57 -4.38 3.80
C LYS A 85 10.83 -3.95 2.55
N VAL A 86 11.52 -3.26 1.66
CA VAL A 86 11.03 -2.93 0.32
C VAL A 86 11.47 -4.02 -0.64
N TYR A 87 10.53 -4.84 -1.09
CA TYR A 87 10.81 -5.91 -2.03
C TYR A 87 10.94 -5.37 -3.45
N LEU A 88 11.87 -5.96 -4.20
CA LEU A 88 12.17 -5.69 -5.60
C LEU A 88 11.78 -6.92 -6.40
N TYR A 89 10.84 -6.82 -7.32
CA TYR A 89 10.27 -7.97 -8.04
C TYR A 89 10.22 -7.76 -9.54
N LYS A 90 10.11 -8.85 -10.29
CA LYS A 90 9.78 -8.86 -11.72
C LYS A 90 8.51 -9.65 -11.95
N ASN A 91 7.74 -9.29 -12.97
CA ASN A 91 6.55 -10.06 -13.34
C ASN A 91 6.88 -11.22 -14.30
N TYR A 92 7.93 -11.05 -15.10
CA TYR A 92 8.41 -12.03 -16.07
C TYR A 92 9.91 -11.83 -16.30
N ASP A 93 10.59 -12.89 -16.74
CA ASP A 93 12.06 -12.93 -16.76
C ASP A 93 12.72 -12.00 -17.78
N GLY A 94 11.96 -11.50 -18.76
CA GLY A 94 12.42 -10.53 -19.76
C GLY A 94 12.49 -9.08 -19.27
N GLU A 95 11.99 -8.77 -18.07
CA GLU A 95 12.08 -7.42 -17.52
C GLU A 95 13.55 -7.04 -17.20
N LYS A 96 14.04 -5.95 -17.81
CA LYS A 96 15.43 -5.49 -17.66
C LYS A 96 15.79 -5.15 -16.20
N LYS A 97 14.87 -4.51 -15.47
CA LYS A 97 15.08 -4.06 -14.08
C LYS A 97 13.91 -4.49 -13.18
N PRO A 98 14.16 -4.92 -11.94
CA PRO A 98 13.10 -5.18 -10.98
C PRO A 98 12.41 -3.88 -10.55
N LYS A 99 11.12 -3.98 -10.21
CA LYS A 99 10.28 -2.90 -9.70
C LYS A 99 10.23 -2.98 -8.17
N ALA A 100 10.27 -1.84 -7.50
CA ALA A 100 10.03 -1.77 -6.07
C ALA A 100 8.52 -1.85 -5.76
N ILE A 101 8.17 -2.46 -4.63
CA ILE A 101 6.83 -2.26 -4.05
C ILE A 101 6.63 -0.80 -3.65
N SER A 102 5.39 -0.35 -3.67
CA SER A 102 5.03 0.96 -3.09
C SER A 102 5.25 0.95 -1.58
N THR A 103 5.72 2.07 -1.05
CA THR A 103 6.08 2.28 0.36
C THR A 103 4.94 2.87 1.21
N GLU A 104 3.84 3.30 0.59
CA GLU A 104 2.74 3.97 1.29
C GLU A 104 1.80 2.96 1.97
N LYS A 105 1.61 3.11 3.29
CA LYS A 105 0.73 2.28 4.14
C LYS A 105 0.83 0.78 3.81
N MET A 106 2.06 0.31 3.57
CA MET A 106 2.31 -1.02 3.04
C MET A 106 2.62 -2.05 4.12
N SER A 107 2.30 -3.31 3.84
CA SER A 107 2.89 -4.46 4.52
C SER A 107 3.33 -5.49 3.48
N ALA A 108 4.42 -6.20 3.75
CA ALA A 108 4.93 -7.20 2.84
C ALA A 108 5.28 -8.48 3.58
N ASN A 109 4.84 -9.61 3.05
CA ASN A 109 5.15 -10.94 3.57
C ASN A 109 5.61 -11.86 2.44
N VAL A 110 6.47 -12.82 2.79
CA VAL A 110 6.94 -13.87 1.88
C VAL A 110 6.53 -15.21 2.45
N ILE A 111 5.82 -16.00 1.65
CA ILE A 111 5.38 -17.35 2.03
C ILE A 111 5.88 -18.38 1.02
N LYS A 112 6.05 -19.62 1.47
CA LYS A 112 6.44 -20.72 0.59
C LYS A 112 5.25 -21.25 -0.20
N SER A 113 5.45 -21.54 -1.48
CA SER A 113 4.41 -22.00 -2.41
C SER A 113 5.03 -22.70 -3.62
N LYS A 114 4.34 -23.68 -4.20
CA LYS A 114 4.81 -24.39 -5.41
C LYS A 114 5.00 -23.46 -6.62
N LYS A 115 4.11 -22.47 -6.79
CA LYS A 115 4.12 -21.53 -7.92
C LYS A 115 4.56 -20.14 -7.46
N PRO A 116 5.49 -19.47 -8.18
CA PRO A 116 5.92 -18.13 -7.88
C PRO A 116 4.85 -17.12 -8.32
N THR A 117 4.22 -16.43 -7.37
CA THR A 117 3.21 -15.41 -7.64
C THR A 117 3.29 -14.29 -6.62
N MET A 118 2.90 -13.09 -7.00
CA MET A 118 2.72 -11.97 -6.08
C MET A 118 1.23 -11.62 -6.01
N THR A 119 0.68 -11.60 -4.80
CA THR A 119 -0.68 -11.10 -4.54
C THR A 119 -0.59 -9.72 -3.92
N ILE A 120 -1.31 -8.76 -4.49
CA ILE A 120 -1.44 -7.39 -3.97
C ILE A 120 -2.89 -7.23 -3.50
N LYS A 121 -3.08 -7.01 -2.20
CA LYS A 121 -4.38 -6.69 -1.61
C LYS A 121 -4.37 -5.21 -1.26
N THR A 122 -5.19 -4.43 -1.96
CA THR A 122 -5.33 -2.99 -1.72
C THR A 122 -6.68 -2.72 -1.08
N THR A 123 -6.67 -2.13 0.11
CA THR A 123 -7.87 -1.72 0.83
C THR A 123 -7.97 -0.20 0.78
N THR A 124 -9.12 0.28 0.31
CA THR A 124 -9.43 1.72 0.19
C THR A 124 -10.73 2.03 0.93
N TYR A 125 -10.88 3.27 1.39
CA TYR A 125 -12.14 3.77 1.90
C TYR A 125 -13.01 4.25 0.74
N VAL A 126 -14.27 3.79 0.70
CA VAL A 126 -15.28 4.26 -0.26
C VAL A 126 -16.55 4.61 0.49
N TYR A 127 -17.36 5.54 -0.02
CA TYR A 127 -18.62 5.88 0.64
C TYR A 127 -19.53 4.66 0.78
N LYS A 128 -20.13 4.50 1.95
CA LYS A 128 -20.97 3.33 2.24
C LYS A 128 -22.26 3.32 1.41
N ASN A 129 -22.83 4.51 1.19
CA ASN A 129 -24.06 4.77 0.45
C ASN A 129 -24.07 6.19 -0.15
N THR A 130 -25.09 6.50 -0.95
CA THR A 130 -25.28 7.80 -1.61
C THR A 130 -25.39 8.96 -0.60
N PHE A 131 -26.07 8.74 0.54
CA PHE A 131 -26.21 9.77 1.58
C PHE A 131 -24.84 10.22 2.13
N SER A 132 -23.96 9.27 2.47
CA SER A 132 -22.60 9.60 2.94
C SER A 132 -21.77 10.30 1.87
N SER A 133 -21.87 9.87 0.61
CA SER A 133 -21.20 10.56 -0.51
C SER A 133 -21.70 12.00 -0.67
N LEU A 134 -23.00 12.25 -0.51
CA LEU A 134 -23.58 13.58 -0.63
C LEU A 134 -23.18 14.49 0.55
N MET A 135 -23.28 13.96 1.77
CA MET A 135 -22.91 14.68 2.99
C MET A 135 -21.43 15.07 2.98
N PHE A 136 -20.56 14.07 2.82
CA PHE A 136 -19.13 14.16 3.07
C PHE A 136 -18.27 14.23 1.78
N GLY A 137 -18.88 14.24 0.59
CA GLY A 137 -18.15 14.27 -0.70
C GLY A 137 -17.14 15.41 -0.85
N ILE A 138 -17.36 16.52 -0.13
CA ILE A 138 -16.49 17.70 -0.14
C ILE A 138 -15.08 17.41 0.40
N PHE A 139 -14.92 16.40 1.27
CA PHE A 139 -13.64 16.02 1.87
C PHE A 139 -12.76 15.18 0.94
N LYS A 140 -13.28 14.73 -0.22
CA LYS A 140 -12.53 13.98 -1.24
C LYS A 140 -11.82 12.70 -0.74
N HIS A 141 -12.25 12.12 0.38
CA HIS A 141 -11.71 10.86 0.91
C HIS A 141 -12.13 9.59 0.13
N ASN A 142 -12.83 9.73 -1.00
CA ASN A 142 -13.23 8.58 -1.79
C ASN A 142 -12.03 7.91 -2.47
N ASN A 143 -11.92 6.59 -2.31
CA ASN A 143 -10.76 5.79 -2.71
C ASN A 143 -9.46 6.13 -1.96
N GLU A 144 -9.53 6.75 -0.78
CA GLU A 144 -8.35 6.96 0.06
C GLU A 144 -7.74 5.60 0.43
N LEU A 145 -6.41 5.49 0.32
CA LEU A 145 -5.69 4.27 0.65
C LEU A 145 -5.71 4.02 2.17
N LYS A 146 -6.31 2.90 2.58
CA LYS A 146 -6.22 2.41 3.96
C LYS A 146 -4.95 1.61 4.15
N SER A 147 -4.73 0.62 3.29
CA SER A 147 -3.55 -0.26 3.37
C SER A 147 -3.28 -0.97 2.07
N ARG A 148 -2.02 -1.37 1.88
CA ARG A 148 -1.60 -2.19 0.74
C ARG A 148 -0.72 -3.36 1.21
N GLN A 149 -1.23 -4.57 1.07
CA GLN A 149 -0.52 -5.78 1.51
C GLN A 149 0.03 -6.54 0.30
N TYR A 150 1.33 -6.82 0.32
CA TYR A 150 2.01 -7.64 -0.67
C TYR A 150 2.28 -9.02 -0.07
N THR A 151 1.85 -10.07 -0.76
CA THR A 151 2.20 -11.46 -0.42
C THR A 151 2.97 -12.07 -1.57
N PHE A 152 4.27 -12.28 -1.36
CA PHE A 152 5.13 -12.98 -2.28
C PHE A 152 5.09 -14.47 -1.98
N LYS A 153 4.49 -15.24 -2.89
CA LYS A 153 4.50 -16.70 -2.84
C LYS A 153 5.72 -17.16 -3.63
N VAL A 154 6.69 -17.77 -2.96
CA VAL A 154 7.95 -18.21 -3.59
C VAL A 154 8.18 -19.71 -3.38
N PRO A 155 8.71 -20.44 -4.37
CA PRO A 155 9.17 -21.82 -4.20
C PRO A 155 10.24 -22.00 -3.13
N ASN A 156 10.38 -23.23 -2.64
CA ASN A 156 11.43 -23.59 -1.69
C ASN A 156 12.84 -23.37 -2.27
N SER A 157 13.00 -23.54 -3.59
CA SER A 157 14.24 -23.28 -4.32
C SER A 157 14.62 -21.79 -4.43
N TRP A 158 13.71 -20.87 -4.09
CA TRP A 158 13.99 -19.44 -4.16
C TRP A 158 14.67 -18.94 -2.89
N HIS A 159 15.70 -18.11 -3.09
CA HIS A 159 16.34 -17.37 -2.01
C HIS A 159 15.73 -15.97 -1.86
N VAL A 160 15.60 -15.50 -0.63
CA VAL A 160 15.14 -14.14 -0.32
C VAL A 160 16.32 -13.37 0.26
N LEU A 161 16.91 -12.49 -0.54
CA LEU A 161 18.19 -11.85 -0.22
C LEU A 161 18.06 -10.33 -0.21
N SER A 162 18.81 -9.68 0.68
CA SER A 162 18.97 -8.24 0.58
C SER A 162 19.78 -7.88 -0.67
N VAL A 163 19.60 -6.67 -1.20
CA VAL A 163 20.42 -6.16 -2.31
C VAL A 163 21.92 -6.26 -2.00
N LYS A 164 22.33 -5.99 -0.75
CA LYS A 164 23.72 -6.11 -0.30
C LYS A 164 24.21 -7.57 -0.37
N GLN A 165 23.43 -8.51 0.17
CA GLN A 165 23.77 -9.94 0.13
C GLN A 165 23.87 -10.46 -1.30
N ALA A 166 22.93 -10.09 -2.18
CA ALA A 166 22.95 -10.49 -3.57
C ALA A 166 24.16 -9.94 -4.32
N LYS A 167 24.55 -8.68 -4.06
CA LYS A 167 25.76 -8.07 -4.63
C LYS A 167 27.03 -8.80 -4.19
N ASN A 168 27.11 -9.18 -2.93
CA ASN A 168 28.25 -9.95 -2.41
C ASN A 168 28.29 -11.36 -3.04
N LEU A 169 27.15 -12.04 -3.11
CA LEU A 169 27.04 -13.36 -3.76
C LEU A 169 27.48 -13.29 -5.23
N GLN A 170 27.06 -12.27 -5.97
CA GLN A 170 27.47 -12.06 -7.36
C GLN A 170 28.99 -11.89 -7.50
N LYS A 171 29.61 -11.10 -6.61
CA LYS A 171 31.07 -10.91 -6.59
C LYS A 171 31.81 -12.23 -6.34
N GLU A 172 31.36 -13.01 -5.37
CA GLU A 172 31.99 -14.29 -5.03
C GLU A 172 31.83 -15.33 -6.15
N MET A 173 30.67 -15.39 -6.80
CA MET A 173 30.47 -16.24 -7.97
C MET A 173 31.37 -15.85 -9.15
N ALA A 174 31.53 -14.55 -9.40
CA ALA A 174 32.41 -14.06 -10.46
C ALA A 174 33.88 -14.42 -10.21
N LYS A 175 34.35 -14.28 -8.97
CA LYS A 175 35.71 -14.70 -8.56
C LYS A 175 35.92 -16.21 -8.76
N LYS A 176 34.98 -17.03 -8.28
CA LYS A 176 35.06 -18.50 -8.44
C LYS A 176 35.06 -18.91 -9.91
N GLN A 177 34.23 -18.28 -10.74
CA GLN A 177 34.18 -18.57 -12.16
C GLN A 177 35.47 -18.17 -12.89
N ALA A 178 36.09 -17.05 -12.52
CA ALA A 178 37.39 -16.65 -13.05
C ALA A 178 38.50 -17.64 -12.65
N LEU A 179 38.49 -18.11 -11.39
CA LEU A 179 39.45 -19.10 -10.91
C LEU A 179 39.31 -20.44 -11.64
N LEU A 180 38.09 -20.94 -11.80
CA LEU A 180 37.80 -22.17 -12.54
C LEU A 180 38.25 -22.08 -13.99
N LYS A 181 37.97 -20.95 -14.67
CA LYS A 181 38.45 -20.71 -16.04
C LYS A 181 39.98 -20.73 -16.12
N LYS A 182 40.67 -20.12 -15.16
CA LYS A 182 42.14 -20.12 -15.10
C LYS A 182 42.69 -21.54 -14.89
N GLN A 183 42.08 -22.34 -14.01
CA GLN A 183 42.46 -23.73 -13.78
C GLN A 183 42.24 -24.61 -15.01
N MET A 184 41.09 -24.49 -15.68
CA MET A 184 40.82 -25.21 -16.93
C MET A 184 41.81 -24.85 -18.04
N LEU A 185 42.15 -23.56 -18.19
CA LEU A 185 43.16 -23.12 -19.16
C LEU A 185 44.56 -23.68 -18.83
N LEU A 186 44.93 -23.73 -17.55
CA LEU A 186 46.20 -24.29 -17.12
C LEU A 186 46.26 -25.81 -17.38
N GLN A 187 45.19 -26.55 -17.05
CA GLN A 187 45.09 -27.97 -17.35
C GLN A 187 45.20 -28.26 -18.85
N LYS A 188 44.52 -27.48 -19.70
CA LYS A 188 44.61 -27.62 -21.15
C LYS A 188 46.02 -27.36 -21.68
N LYS A 189 46.74 -26.39 -21.12
CA LYS A 189 48.15 -26.13 -21.47
C LYS A 189 49.10 -27.24 -21.04
N LEU A 190 48.82 -27.88 -19.89
CA LEU A 190 49.62 -29.00 -19.39
C LEU A 190 49.38 -30.29 -20.19
N GLN A 191 48.18 -30.50 -20.72
CA GLN A 191 47.84 -31.64 -21.59
C GLN A 191 48.35 -31.51 -23.04
N GLN A 192 48.82 -30.33 -23.43
CA GLN A 192 49.35 -30.05 -24.77
C GLN A 192 50.89 -30.05 -24.83
N LYS A 193 51.55 -30.32 -23.69
CA LYS A 193 52.99 -30.61 -23.60
C LYS A 193 53.19 -32.10 -23.44
#